data_AF-A0A817K577-F1
#
_entry.id   AF-A0A817K577-F1
#
_cell.length_a   1.000
_cell.length_b   1.000
_cell.length_c   1.000
_cell.angle_alpha   90.00
_cell.angle_beta   90.00
_cell.angle_gamma   90.00
#
_symmetry.space_group_name_H-M   'P 1'
#
loop_
_entity.id
_entity.type
_entity.pdbx_description
1 polymer ?
#
loop_
_entity_poly.entity_id
_entity_poly.type
_entity_poly.pdbx_seq_one_letter_code
_entity_poly.pdbx_strand_id
1 'polypeptide(L)' 'MAEKDLYNLSKIFYYFRERYYNQAYITANEGLKRFVNDGILQFYSALAQLMNGKIKKKILHDNLIGYFCSL' A
#
# COMPACT_ATOMS: atom_id res chain seq x y z
N MET A 1 -0.21 15.01 6.13
CA MET A 1 0.85 14.21 5.47
C MET A 1 2.18 14.82 5.85
N ALA A 2 2.98 14.12 6.65
CA ALA A 2 4.34 14.59 6.93
C ALA A 2 5.12 14.56 5.60
N GLU A 3 5.73 15.69 5.24
CA GLU A 3 6.59 15.92 4.07
C GLU A 3 7.66 14.82 3.85
N LYS A 4 7.91 14.02 4.88
CA LYS A 4 8.90 12.94 4.97
C LYS A 4 8.64 11.70 4.10
N ASP A 5 7.43 11.47 3.59
CA ASP A 5 7.11 10.24 2.86
C ASP A 5 6.97 10.39 1.34
N LEU A 6 7.22 11.58 0.80
CA LEU A 6 7.16 11.84 -0.64
C LEU A 6 8.10 10.89 -1.42
N TYR A 7 9.23 10.53 -0.85
CA TYR A 7 10.20 9.61 -1.45
C TYR A 7 9.64 8.18 -1.59
N ASN A 8 9.04 7.64 -0.53
CA ASN A 8 8.44 6.30 -0.55
C ASN A 8 7.27 6.25 -1.53
N LEU A 9 6.43 7.29 -1.51
CA LEU A 9 5.31 7.41 -2.43
C LEU A 9 5.76 7.50 -3.89
N SER A 10 6.80 8.28 -4.17
CA SER A 10 7.39 8.40 -5.51
C SER A 10 7.95 7.08 -6.03
N LYS A 11 8.62 6.30 -5.16
CA LYS A 11 9.10 4.95 -5.50
C LYS A 11 7.95 3.99 -5.77
N ILE A 12 6.91 4.04 -4.95
CA ILE A 12 5.69 3.23 -5.16
C ILE A 12 5.09 3.54 -6.53
N PHE A 13 4.91 4.82 -6.88
CA PHE A 13 4.40 5.21 -8.19
C PHE A 13 5.26 4.70 -9.35
N TYR A 14 6.58 4.84 -9.24
CA TYR A 14 7.52 4.29 -10.22
C TYR A 14 7.34 2.76 -10.37
N TYR A 15 7.30 2.03 -9.26
CA TYR A 15 7.12 0.57 -9.30
C TYR A 15 5.77 0.16 -9.86
N PHE A 16 4.70 0.90 -9.62
CA PHE A 16 3.41 0.66 -10.25
C PHE A 16 3.47 0.89 -11.78
N ARG A 17 4.13 1.96 -12.22
CA ARG A 17 4.29 2.28 -13.64
C ARG A 17 5.06 1.19 -14.38
N GLU A 18 6.16 0.71 -13.81
CA GLU A 18 7.00 -0.34 -14.38
C GLU A 18 6.49 -1.77 -14.08
N ARG A 19 5.30 -1.91 -13.45
CA ARG A 19 4.67 -3.18 -13.08
C ARG A 19 5.47 -4.04 -12.08
N TYR A 20 6.36 -3.44 -11.31
CA TYR A 20 7.10 -4.07 -10.22
C TYR A 20 6.27 -4.13 -8.92
N TYR A 21 5.15 -4.86 -8.95
CA TYR A 21 4.18 -4.85 -7.85
C TYR A 21 4.69 -5.47 -6.53
N ASN A 22 5.60 -6.45 -6.58
CA ASN A 22 6.25 -6.96 -5.34
C ASN A 22 7.05 -5.84 -4.64
N GLN A 23 7.77 -5.03 -5.40
CA GLN A 23 8.64 -3.96 -4.90
C GLN A 23 7.82 -2.79 -4.38
N ALA A 24 6.70 -2.49 -5.05
CA ALA A 24 5.70 -1.55 -4.55
C ALA A 24 5.14 -1.99 -3.19
N TYR A 25 4.79 -3.28 -3.03
CA TYR A 25 4.31 -3.83 -1.77
C TYR A 25 5.34 -3.75 -0.64
N ILE A 26 6.60 -4.14 -0.91
CA ILE A 26 7.68 -4.07 0.07
C ILE A 26 7.90 -2.62 0.52
N THR A 27 7.98 -1.70 -0.44
CA THR A 27 8.22 -0.27 -0.17
C THR A 27 7.09 0.35 0.65
N ALA A 28 5.83 0.01 0.33
CA ALA A 28 4.67 0.46 1.10
C ALA A 28 4.71 -0.05 2.55
N ASN A 29 5.05 -1.33 2.76
CA ASN A 29 5.18 -1.90 4.10
C ASN A 29 6.37 -1.34 4.90
N GLU A 30 7.49 -1.01 4.23
CA GLU A 30 8.60 -0.31 4.86
C GLU A 30 8.21 1.09 5.33
N GLY A 31 7.43 1.81 4.52
CA GLY A 31 6.84 3.08 4.91
C GLY A 31 5.90 2.93 6.11
N LEU A 32 5.03 1.92 6.11
CA LEU A 32 4.11 1.65 7.23
C LEU A 32 4.79 1.29 8.55
N LYS A 33 5.99 0.70 8.52
CA LYS A 33 6.80 0.47 9.73
C LYS A 33 7.27 1.78 10.36
N ARG A 34 7.46 2.83 9.57
CA ARG A 34 7.92 4.16 10.02
C ARG A 34 6.76 5.10 10.32
N PHE A 35 5.69 5.01 9.53
CA PHE A 35 4.48 5.80 9.62
C PHE A 35 3.30 4.87 9.83
N VAL A 36 3.17 4.41 11.08
CA VAL A 36 2.10 3.51 11.50
C VAL A 36 0.76 4.21 11.23
N ASN A 37 -0.15 3.50 10.57
CA ASN A 37 -1.48 3.98 10.16
C ASN A 37 -1.51 5.07 9.06
N ASP A 38 -0.49 5.19 8.20
CA ASP A 38 -0.63 5.99 6.98
C ASP A 38 -1.56 5.27 5.98
N GLY A 39 -2.74 5.84 5.76
CA GLY A 39 -3.77 5.23 4.91
C GLY A 39 -3.44 5.17 3.44
N ILE A 40 -2.58 6.06 2.95
CA ILE A 40 -2.15 6.06 1.56
C ILE A 40 -1.22 4.87 1.33
N LEU A 41 -0.28 4.64 2.25
CA LEU A 41 0.62 3.48 2.17
C LEU A 41 -0.12 2.15 2.35
N GLN A 42 -1.15 2.10 3.21
CA GLN A 42 -2.02 0.92 3.34
C GLN A 42 -2.77 0.62 2.04
N PHE A 43 -3.33 1.66 1.39
CA PHE A 43 -3.99 1.51 0.10
C PHE A 43 -3.04 0.95 -0.96
N TYR A 44 -1.84 1.54 -1.13
CA TYR A 44 -0.89 1.06 -2.14
C TYR A 44 -0.34 -0.33 -1.83
N SER A 45 -0.16 -0.69 -0.56
CA SER A 45 0.21 -2.04 -0.16
C SER A 45 -0.85 -3.08 -0.60
N ALA A 46 -2.13 -2.79 -0.37
CA ALA A 46 -3.23 -3.66 -0.78
C ALA A 46 -3.37 -3.73 -2.32
N LEU A 47 -3.27 -2.59 -3.01
CA LEU A 47 -3.32 -2.53 -4.47
C LEU A 47 -2.16 -3.31 -5.10
N ALA A 48 -0.96 -3.22 -4.53
CA ALA A 48 0.20 -3.92 -5.03
C ALA A 48 0.02 -5.44 -4.91
N GLN A 49 -0.55 -5.93 -3.80
CA GLN A 49 -0.90 -7.35 -3.65
C GLN A 49 -1.95 -7.82 -4.68
N LEU A 50 -2.95 -6.97 -4.96
CA LEU A 50 -4.01 -7.26 -5.95
C LEU A 50 -3.42 -7.42 -7.35
N MET A 51 -2.61 -6.45 -7.78
CA MET A 51 -1.98 -6.42 -9.10
C MET A 51 -0.96 -7.54 -9.30
N ASN A 52 -0.34 -8.00 -8.23
CA ASN A 52 0.61 -9.11 -8.24
C ASN A 52 -0.08 -10.48 -8.32
N GLY A 53 -1.41 -10.53 -8.39
CA GLY A 53 -2.19 -11.77 -8.46
C GLY A 53 -2.12 -12.63 -7.18
N LYS A 54 -1.56 -12.09 -6.09
CA LYS A 54 -1.33 -12.83 -4.83
C LYS A 54 -2.51 -12.80 -3.87
N ILE A 55 -3.61 -12.13 -4.20
CA ILE A 55 -4.78 -12.06 -3.30
C ILE A 55 -5.70 -13.27 -3.51
N LYS A 56 -5.68 -14.18 -2.51
CA LYS A 56 -6.89 -14.86 -2.06
C LYS A 56 -7.80 -13.80 -1.44
N LYS A 57 -8.98 -13.57 -2.05
CA LYS A 57 -10.06 -12.59 -1.75
C LYS A 57 -10.25 -12.07 -0.30
N LYS A 58 -9.77 -12.77 0.73
CA LYS A 58 -10.09 -12.54 2.14
C LYS A 58 -9.46 -11.28 2.74
N ILE A 59 -8.21 -10.94 2.39
CA ILE A 59 -7.49 -9.79 2.98
C ILE A 59 -8.02 -8.43 2.49
N LEU A 60 -8.54 -8.38 1.26
CA LEU A 60 -9.14 -7.16 0.69
C LEU A 60 -10.43 -6.77 1.44
N HIS A 61 -11.20 -7.77 1.89
CA HIS A 61 -12.48 -7.56 2.55
C HIS A 61 -12.29 -7.01 3.98
N ASP A 62 -11.36 -7.58 4.75
CA ASP A 62 -11.14 -7.15 6.14
C ASP A 62 -10.51 -5.76 6.25
N ASN A 63 -9.57 -5.40 5.36
CA ASN A 63 -8.92 -4.08 5.39
C ASN A 63 -9.77 -2.95 4.81
N LEU A 64 -10.61 -3.21 3.79
CA LEU A 64 -11.51 -2.18 3.26
C LEU A 64 -12.71 -1.94 4.19
N ILE A 65 -13.25 -2.98 4.83
CA ILE A 65 -14.34 -2.80 5.81
C ILE A 65 -13.85 -2.00 7.01
N GLY A 66 -12.63 -2.25 7.50
CA GLY A 66 -12.04 -1.42 8.55
C GLY A 66 -11.92 0.07 8.17
N TYR A 67 -11.59 0.36 6.90
CA TYR A 67 -11.53 1.74 6.38
C TYR A 67 -12.90 2.41 6.25
N PHE A 68 -13.90 1.69 5.74
CA PHE A 68 -15.24 2.23 5.54
C PHE A 68 -16.07 2.27 6.83
N CYS A 69 -15.75 1.45 7.83
CA CYS A 69 -16.49 1.40 9.10
C CYS A 69 -15.92 2.35 10.19
N SER A 70 -14.80 3.02 9.92
CA SER A 70 -14.18 3.99 10.84
C SER A 70 -14.40 5.45 10.44
N LEU A 71 -15.32 5.70 9.50
CA LEU A 71 -15.67 7.01 8.94
C LEU A 71 -17.19 7.22 9.11
#